data_AF-A0A5F2GVG9-F1
#
_entry.id   AF-A0A5F2GVG9-F1
#
_cell.length_a   1.000
_cell.length_b   1.000
_cell.length_c   1.000
_cell.angle_alpha   90.00
_cell.angle_beta   90.00
_cell.angle_gamma   90.00
#
_symmetry.space_group_name_H-M   'P 1'
#
loop_
_entity.id
_entity.type
_entity.pdbx_description
1 polymer ?
#
loop_
_entity_poly.entity_id
_entity_poly.type
_entity_poly.pdbx_seq_one_letter_code
_entity_poly.pdbx_strand_id
1 'polypeptide(L)'
;MFPSVGNAPPLAQGRQMAPLDRAHIALEINAIREETEEAHRKGKRLETLIATIFRAVPGLALEDQDVVSDFGTQEIDLYFMNTCPIDGLHFLDCPLIVECKGWSSAVSSRELRYFASLLKDKGRRSGVFIALEGVAGNPANRTAGFFHLTAAMIEGQTVLILTGEDLLDIGSGEDLVKLLQRRLMDQVKSQVAAGVEAKAVKKRKASRRAKAGEGDS
;
A
#
# COMPACT_ATOMS: atom_id res chain seq x y z
N MET A 1 -30.05 40.21 -12.73
CA MET A 1 -28.80 40.76 -12.18
C MET A 1 -28.01 39.58 -11.63
N PHE A 2 -27.07 39.06 -12.42
CA PHE A 2 -26.27 37.89 -12.04
C PHE A 2 -25.14 38.35 -11.12
N PRO A 3 -24.90 37.68 -9.98
CA PRO A 3 -23.76 38.05 -9.13
C PRO A 3 -22.45 37.71 -9.85
N SER A 4 -21.52 38.64 -9.72
CA SER A 4 -20.16 38.65 -10.24
C SER A 4 -19.44 37.32 -10.00
N VAL A 5 -18.77 36.85 -11.04
CA VAL A 5 -17.81 35.74 -11.00
C VAL A 5 -16.75 36.09 -9.95
N GLY A 6 -16.75 35.38 -8.84
CA GLY A 6 -15.71 35.48 -7.81
C GLY A 6 -14.40 34.97 -8.38
N ASN A 7 -13.32 35.72 -8.11
CA ASN A 7 -11.95 35.32 -8.39
C ASN A 7 -11.73 33.85 -8.06
N ALA A 8 -11.34 33.06 -9.07
CA ALA A 8 -10.75 31.76 -8.83
C ALA A 8 -9.52 31.95 -7.93
N PRO A 9 -9.34 31.15 -6.88
CA PRO A 9 -8.12 31.21 -6.09
C PRO A 9 -6.93 30.95 -7.02
N PRO A 10 -5.78 31.64 -6.80
CA PRO A 10 -4.60 31.37 -7.59
C PRO A 10 -4.24 29.89 -7.46
N LEU A 11 -4.17 29.20 -8.60
CA LEU A 11 -3.61 27.85 -8.69
C LEU A 11 -2.27 27.88 -7.95
N ALA A 12 -2.17 27.07 -6.89
CA ALA A 12 -0.99 27.02 -6.04
C ALA A 12 0.25 26.82 -6.93
N GLN A 13 1.03 27.89 -7.05
CA GLN A 13 2.30 27.88 -7.76
C GLN A 13 3.24 26.94 -6.98
N GLY A 14 3.96 26.09 -7.73
CA GLY A 14 4.70 24.92 -7.25
C GLY A 14 5.28 25.05 -5.85
N ARG A 15 4.67 24.35 -4.89
CA ARG A 15 5.25 24.18 -3.56
C ARG A 15 6.45 23.27 -3.73
N GLN A 16 7.64 23.82 -3.59
CA GLN A 16 8.89 23.06 -3.64
C GLN A 16 8.82 21.95 -2.60
N MET A 17 8.97 20.71 -3.07
CA MET A 17 8.89 19.52 -2.22
C MET A 17 10.10 19.50 -1.28
N ALA A 18 9.87 19.32 0.02
CA ALA A 18 10.96 19.25 0.97
C ALA A 18 11.81 18.01 0.66
N PRO A 19 13.14 18.15 0.50
CA PRO A 19 14.02 17.01 0.33
C PRO A 19 13.99 16.16 1.61
N LEU A 20 13.93 14.84 1.43
CA LEU A 20 14.10 13.87 2.50
C LEU A 20 15.56 13.40 2.51
N ASP A 21 16.14 13.35 3.69
CA ASP A 21 17.51 12.84 3.86
C ASP A 21 17.49 11.32 3.88
N ARG A 22 17.98 10.71 2.80
CA ARG A 22 18.12 9.24 2.68
C ARG A 22 19.04 8.66 3.75
N ALA A 23 20.07 9.39 4.19
CA ALA A 23 20.94 8.92 5.26
C ALA A 23 20.20 8.86 6.59
N HIS A 24 19.35 9.85 6.87
CA HIS A 24 18.47 9.82 8.03
C HIS A 24 17.45 8.68 7.95
N ILE A 25 16.81 8.47 6.80
CA ILE A 25 15.87 7.34 6.61
C ILE A 25 16.58 6.00 6.88
N ALA A 26 17.78 5.81 6.32
CA ALA A 26 18.56 4.59 6.55
C ALA A 26 18.94 4.39 8.02
N LEU A 27 19.34 5.47 8.70
CA LEU A 27 19.66 5.45 10.13
C LEU A 27 18.43 5.06 10.97
N GLU A 28 17.27 5.64 10.67
CA GLU A 28 16.02 5.31 11.38
C GLU A 28 15.60 3.87 11.13
N ILE A 29 15.67 3.37 9.89
CA ILE A 29 15.37 1.96 9.57
C ILE A 29 16.28 1.00 10.35
N ASN A 30 17.59 1.27 10.38
CA ASN A 30 18.53 0.44 11.13
C ASN A 30 18.21 0.46 12.64
N ALA A 31 17.94 1.64 13.18
CA ALA A 31 17.62 1.77 14.59
C ALA A 31 16.26 1.13 14.96
N ILE A 32 15.28 1.09 14.04
CA ILE A 32 14.06 0.29 14.19
C ILE A 32 14.40 -1.19 14.18
N ARG A 33 15.27 -1.67 13.29
CA ARG A 33 15.68 -3.09 13.21
C ARG A 33 16.43 -3.57 14.44
N GLU A 34 17.26 -2.71 15.02
CA GLU A 34 18.03 -2.98 16.25
C GLU A 34 17.16 -2.97 17.52
N GLU A 35 15.96 -2.37 17.46
CA GLU A 35 15.01 -2.40 18.56
C GLU A 35 14.40 -3.80 18.75
N THR A 36 14.90 -4.53 19.75
CA THR A 36 14.46 -5.91 20.08
C THR A 36 13.64 -6.01 21.36
N GLU A 37 13.71 -5.01 22.24
CA GLU A 37 13.19 -5.13 23.60
C GLU A 37 11.75 -4.64 23.71
N GLU A 38 11.39 -3.59 22.98
CA GLU A 38 10.12 -2.91 23.16
C GLU A 38 9.36 -2.74 21.84
N ALA A 39 8.45 -3.69 21.56
CA ALA A 39 7.66 -3.71 20.33
C ALA A 39 6.84 -2.43 20.10
N HIS A 40 6.34 -1.81 21.17
CA HIS A 40 5.61 -0.54 21.08
C HIS A 40 6.52 0.61 20.62
N ARG A 41 7.72 0.73 21.21
CA ARG A 41 8.71 1.73 20.80
C ARG A 41 9.14 1.54 19.35
N LYS A 42 9.29 0.28 18.92
CA LYS A 42 9.59 -0.10 17.54
C LYS A 42 8.50 0.37 16.57
N GLY A 43 7.23 0.09 16.89
CA GLY A 43 6.07 0.52 16.11
C GLY A 43 6.01 2.04 15.98
N LYS A 44 6.06 2.73 17.11
CA LYS A 44 5.97 4.20 17.17
C LYS A 44 7.05 4.90 16.35
N ARG A 45 8.27 4.34 16.37
CA ARG A 45 9.40 4.86 15.58
C ARG A 45 9.18 4.68 14.08
N LEU A 46 8.67 3.52 13.67
CA LEU A 46 8.30 3.28 12.27
C LEU A 46 7.20 4.25 11.82
N GLU A 47 6.12 4.38 12.58
CA GLU A 47 5.03 5.31 12.26
C GLU A 47 5.52 6.76 12.14
N THR A 48 6.42 7.20 13.02
CA THR A 48 7.00 8.56 12.98
C THR A 48 7.81 8.77 11.70
N LEU A 49 8.62 7.78 11.30
CA LEU A 49 9.37 7.81 10.05
C LEU A 49 8.42 7.89 8.84
N ILE A 50 7.40 7.03 8.80
CA ILE A 50 6.43 6.98 7.71
C ILE A 50 5.60 8.27 7.64
N ALA A 51 5.20 8.84 8.78
CA ALA A 51 4.54 10.13 8.84
C ALA A 51 5.40 11.25 8.23
N THR A 52 6.70 11.25 8.55
CA THR A 52 7.64 12.23 7.99
C THR A 52 7.75 12.10 6.46
N ILE A 53 7.88 10.87 5.96
CA ILE A 53 8.00 10.61 4.52
C ILE A 53 6.70 11.02 3.79
N PHE A 54 5.52 10.64 4.31
CA PHE A 54 4.24 10.93 3.67
C PHE A 54 3.90 12.43 3.69
N ARG A 55 4.27 13.16 4.74
CA ARG A 55 4.09 14.63 4.79
C ARG A 55 4.89 15.39 3.75
N ALA A 56 5.90 14.77 3.12
CA ALA A 56 6.64 15.36 2.00
C ALA A 56 5.83 15.34 0.68
N VAL A 57 4.71 14.61 0.63
CA VAL A 57 3.85 14.50 -0.56
C VAL A 57 2.85 15.66 -0.61
N PRO A 58 2.68 16.32 -1.77
CA PRO A 58 1.68 17.38 -1.93
C PRO A 58 0.28 16.89 -1.62
N GLY A 59 -0.43 17.67 -0.82
CA GLY A 59 -1.82 17.42 -0.49
C GLY A 59 -2.08 16.34 0.56
N LEU A 60 -1.04 15.79 1.19
CA LEU A 60 -1.16 14.97 2.39
C LEU A 60 -0.99 15.81 3.67
N ALA A 61 -1.92 15.65 4.59
CA ALA A 61 -1.79 16.11 5.98
C ALA A 61 -2.10 14.94 6.91
N LEU A 62 -1.22 14.71 7.90
CA LEU A 62 -1.51 13.74 8.95
C LEU A 62 -2.62 14.33 9.83
N GLU A 63 -3.77 13.67 9.87
CA GLU A 63 -4.92 14.07 10.69
C GLU A 63 -4.87 13.40 12.06
N ASP A 64 -4.53 12.10 12.08
CA ASP A 64 -4.50 11.32 13.32
C ASP A 64 -3.54 10.13 13.22
N GLN A 65 -3.17 9.58 14.38
CA GLN A 65 -2.24 8.46 14.54
C GLN A 65 -2.68 7.58 15.72
N ASP A 66 -2.46 6.27 15.63
CA ASP A 66 -2.82 5.27 16.66
C ASP A 66 -4.33 5.30 16.96
N VAL A 67 -5.16 5.36 15.91
CA VAL A 67 -6.61 5.50 16.04
C VAL A 67 -7.21 4.15 16.38
N VAL A 68 -7.63 4.00 17.64
CA VAL A 68 -8.28 2.79 18.12
C VAL A 68 -9.80 2.91 17.98
N SER A 69 -10.46 1.83 17.53
CA SER A 69 -11.92 1.77 17.48
C SER A 69 -12.53 1.89 18.88
N ASP A 70 -13.78 2.37 18.98
CA ASP A 70 -14.50 2.52 20.26
C ASP A 70 -14.60 1.23 21.10
N PHE A 71 -14.40 0.06 20.46
CA PHE A 71 -14.42 -1.24 21.10
C PHE A 71 -13.01 -1.80 21.40
N GLY A 72 -11.94 -1.07 21.10
CA GLY A 72 -10.55 -1.48 21.36
C GLY A 72 -10.05 -2.61 20.45
N THR A 73 -10.75 -2.91 19.36
CA THR A 73 -10.54 -4.14 18.57
C THR A 73 -9.75 -3.94 17.28
N GLN A 74 -9.62 -2.70 16.83
CA GLN A 74 -8.94 -2.31 15.61
C GLN A 74 -8.18 -1.02 15.86
N GLU A 75 -6.90 -1.01 15.48
CA GLU A 75 -6.02 0.15 15.51
C GLU A 75 -5.66 0.49 14.06
N ILE A 76 -5.68 1.77 13.72
CA ILE A 76 -5.16 2.31 12.46
C ILE A 76 -3.94 3.15 12.82
N ASP A 77 -2.79 2.74 12.28
CA ASP A 77 -1.52 3.36 12.65
C ASP A 77 -1.47 4.84 12.19
N LEU A 78 -1.81 5.14 10.94
CA LEU A 78 -1.77 6.52 10.42
C LEU A 78 -2.98 6.86 9.52
N TYR A 79 -3.51 8.06 9.72
CA TYR A 79 -4.64 8.59 8.97
C TYR A 79 -4.31 9.94 8.33
N PHE A 80 -4.37 10.00 7.00
CA PHE A 80 -4.06 11.22 6.25
C PHE A 80 -5.28 11.79 5.56
N MET A 81 -5.44 13.12 5.63
CA MET A 81 -6.22 13.87 4.66
C MET A 81 -5.45 13.89 3.34
N ASN A 82 -6.05 13.31 2.31
CA ASN A 82 -5.52 13.31 0.95
C ASN A 82 -6.36 14.25 0.08
N THR A 83 -5.90 15.48 -0.13
CA THR A 83 -6.61 16.47 -0.95
C THR A 83 -6.56 16.17 -2.45
N CYS A 84 -5.88 15.10 -2.85
CA CYS A 84 -5.80 14.57 -4.22
C CYS A 84 -5.33 15.58 -5.29
N PRO A 85 -4.25 16.36 -5.07
CA PRO A 85 -3.69 17.16 -6.16
C PRO A 85 -3.04 16.25 -7.21
N ILE A 86 -2.93 16.73 -8.44
CA ILE A 86 -2.46 15.93 -9.59
C ILE A 86 -1.02 15.43 -9.42
N ASP A 87 -0.17 16.19 -8.71
CA ASP A 87 1.22 15.87 -8.38
C ASP A 87 1.36 15.08 -7.06
N GLY A 88 0.25 14.82 -6.37
CA GLY A 88 0.17 14.00 -5.16
C GLY A 88 -0.47 12.63 -5.41
N LEU A 89 -1.15 12.09 -4.39
CA LEU A 89 -1.77 10.76 -4.42
C LEU A 89 -3.22 10.80 -4.90
N HIS A 90 -3.51 11.51 -6.00
CA HIS A 90 -4.85 11.61 -6.59
C HIS A 90 -5.47 10.26 -7.02
N PHE A 91 -4.65 9.22 -7.15
CA PHE A 91 -5.06 7.86 -7.51
C PHE A 91 -5.41 6.98 -6.30
N LEU A 92 -5.28 7.49 -5.07
CA LEU A 92 -5.68 6.83 -3.82
C LEU A 92 -6.88 7.53 -3.19
N ASP A 93 -7.54 6.86 -2.24
CA ASP A 93 -8.70 7.42 -1.57
C ASP A 93 -8.35 8.58 -0.63
N CYS A 94 -9.41 9.30 -0.27
CA CYS A 94 -9.41 10.30 0.80
C CYS A 94 -10.55 9.98 1.80
N PRO A 95 -10.28 9.93 3.10
CA PRO A 95 -8.94 9.87 3.72
C PRO A 95 -8.13 8.62 3.32
N LEU A 96 -6.81 8.75 3.40
CA LEU A 96 -5.84 7.69 3.14
C LEU A 96 -5.46 7.02 4.46
N ILE A 97 -5.56 5.70 4.47
CA ILE A 97 -5.17 4.84 5.60
C ILE A 97 -3.80 4.22 5.31
N VAL A 98 -2.90 4.29 6.30
CA VAL A 98 -1.59 3.65 6.24
C VAL A 98 -1.36 2.79 7.48
N GLU A 99 -1.02 1.52 7.27
CA GLU A 99 -0.67 0.56 8.32
C GLU A 99 0.83 0.29 8.31
N CYS A 100 1.46 0.20 9.48
CA CYS A 100 2.88 0.03 9.69
C CYS A 100 3.20 -1.27 10.45
N LYS A 101 3.93 -2.19 9.82
CA LYS A 101 4.49 -3.38 10.49
C LYS A 101 6.00 -3.37 10.45
N GLY A 102 6.58 -3.11 11.62
CA GLY A 102 8.03 -3.12 11.89
C GLY A 102 8.54 -4.44 12.49
N TRP A 103 7.85 -5.56 12.29
CA TRP A 103 8.25 -6.85 12.88
C TRP A 103 9.63 -7.30 12.41
N SER A 104 10.32 -8.13 13.19
CA SER A 104 11.64 -8.67 12.83
C SER A 104 11.59 -9.79 11.78
N SER A 105 10.40 -10.08 11.24
CA SER A 105 10.19 -11.09 10.21
C SER A 105 9.16 -10.60 9.20
N ALA A 106 9.23 -11.17 7.99
CA ALA A 106 8.34 -10.81 6.91
C ALA A 106 6.86 -11.04 7.28
N VAL A 107 5.99 -10.09 6.94
CA VAL A 107 4.57 -10.17 7.26
C VAL A 107 3.88 -11.29 6.49
N SER A 108 2.88 -11.92 7.10
CA SER A 108 2.16 -13.01 6.46
C SER A 108 1.05 -12.50 5.53
N SER A 109 0.59 -13.37 4.62
CA SER A 109 -0.59 -13.09 3.80
C SER A 109 -1.89 -12.90 4.61
N ARG A 110 -1.92 -13.36 5.87
CA ARG A 110 -3.05 -13.14 6.77
C ARG A 110 -3.17 -11.67 7.17
N GLU A 111 -2.05 -11.02 7.48
CA GLU A 111 -2.03 -9.60 7.86
C GLU A 111 -2.53 -8.71 6.72
N LEU A 112 -2.08 -8.98 5.50
CA LEU A 112 -2.53 -8.24 4.32
C LEU A 112 -4.03 -8.39 4.07
N ARG A 113 -4.58 -9.60 4.27
CA ARG A 113 -6.03 -9.82 4.18
C ARG A 113 -6.80 -9.08 5.26
N TYR A 114 -6.28 -9.08 6.49
CA TYR A 114 -6.88 -8.34 7.59
C TYR A 114 -6.95 -6.85 7.28
N PHE A 115 -5.86 -6.26 6.78
CA PHE A 115 -5.85 -4.86 6.35
C PHE A 115 -6.81 -4.57 5.20
N ALA A 116 -6.88 -5.44 4.19
CA ALA A 116 -7.86 -5.28 3.11
C ALA A 116 -9.32 -5.32 3.61
N SER A 117 -9.63 -6.19 4.57
CA SER A 117 -10.94 -6.21 5.23
C SER A 117 -11.18 -4.93 6.03
N LEU A 118 -10.18 -4.43 6.76
CA LEU A 118 -10.27 -3.15 7.47
C LEU A 118 -10.61 -2.01 6.52
N LEU A 119 -9.91 -1.89 5.38
CA LEU A 119 -10.21 -0.88 4.36
C LEU A 119 -11.66 -0.96 3.88
N LYS A 120 -12.12 -2.18 3.57
CA LYS A 120 -13.50 -2.42 3.14
C LYS A 120 -14.51 -2.01 4.20
N ASP A 121 -14.29 -2.39 5.45
CA ASP A 121 -15.19 -2.09 6.58
C ASP A 121 -15.29 -0.57 6.83
N LYS A 122 -14.26 0.18 6.46
CA LYS A 122 -14.24 1.66 6.49
C LYS A 122 -14.66 2.29 5.16
N GLY A 123 -15.19 1.49 4.23
CA GLY A 123 -15.65 1.94 2.91
C GLY A 123 -14.54 2.59 2.08
N ARG A 124 -13.28 2.22 2.30
CA ARG A 124 -12.14 2.59 1.46
C ARG A 124 -11.97 1.55 0.36
N ARG A 125 -11.36 1.93 -0.76
CA ARG A 125 -10.98 1.08 -1.89
C ARG A 125 -9.47 0.86 -1.94
N SER A 126 -8.70 1.66 -1.20
CA SER A 126 -7.25 1.67 -1.25
C SER A 126 -6.63 2.10 0.07
N GLY A 127 -5.42 1.60 0.31
CA GLY A 127 -4.58 1.96 1.45
C GLY A 127 -3.13 1.53 1.21
N VAL A 128 -2.22 2.04 2.04
CA VAL A 128 -0.80 1.67 1.99
C VAL A 128 -0.45 0.81 3.20
N PHE A 129 0.33 -0.24 2.97
CA PHE A 129 0.80 -1.14 4.00
C PHE A 129 2.33 -1.17 4.00
N ILE A 130 2.94 -0.78 5.11
CA ILE A 130 4.38 -0.79 5.31
C ILE A 130 4.78 -2.11 5.95
N ALA A 131 5.62 -2.87 5.26
CA ALA A 131 6.15 -4.15 5.72
C ALA A 131 7.67 -4.06 5.76
N LEU A 132 8.24 -3.63 6.89
CA LEU A 132 9.66 -3.27 6.97
C LEU A 132 10.59 -4.41 6.52
N GLU A 133 10.32 -5.64 6.96
CA GLU A 133 11.07 -6.86 6.59
C GLU A 133 10.46 -7.61 5.40
N GLY A 134 9.61 -6.93 4.62
CA GLY A 134 8.94 -7.50 3.45
C GLY A 134 7.78 -8.43 3.80
N VAL A 135 7.35 -9.21 2.80
CA VAL A 135 6.19 -10.11 2.88
C VAL A 135 6.64 -11.55 2.65
N ALA A 136 6.15 -12.46 3.50
CA ALA A 136 6.48 -13.87 3.44
C ALA A 136 5.99 -14.52 2.13
N GLY A 137 6.90 -15.19 1.42
CA GLY A 137 6.64 -15.88 0.14
C GLY A 137 7.94 -16.12 -0.62
N ASN A 138 7.93 -17.02 -1.62
CA ASN A 138 9.14 -17.35 -2.38
C ASN A 138 9.31 -16.42 -3.62
N PRO A 139 10.35 -15.60 -3.74
CA PRO A 139 10.56 -14.76 -4.93
C PRO A 139 10.80 -15.58 -6.21
N ALA A 140 11.52 -16.70 -6.09
CA ALA A 140 11.94 -17.56 -7.21
C ALA A 140 10.79 -18.36 -7.84
N ASN A 141 9.68 -18.55 -7.12
CA ASN A 141 8.53 -19.33 -7.60
C ASN A 141 7.49 -18.51 -8.39
N ARG A 142 7.84 -17.27 -8.81
CA ARG A 142 6.86 -16.27 -9.30
C ARG A 142 5.67 -16.09 -8.35
N THR A 143 5.89 -16.32 -7.05
CA THR A 143 4.95 -15.99 -5.98
C THR A 143 4.90 -14.47 -5.72
N ALA A 144 5.61 -13.64 -6.51
CA ALA A 144 5.22 -12.26 -6.78
C ALA A 144 3.79 -12.17 -7.34
N GLY A 145 3.36 -13.16 -8.13
CA GLY A 145 1.97 -13.32 -8.53
C GLY A 145 1.03 -13.62 -7.36
N PHE A 146 1.49 -14.33 -6.32
CA PHE A 146 0.70 -14.58 -5.10
C PHE A 146 0.63 -13.35 -4.19
N PHE A 147 1.71 -12.58 -4.12
CA PHE A 147 1.79 -11.28 -3.46
C PHE A 147 0.79 -10.29 -4.07
N HIS A 148 0.73 -10.21 -5.41
CA HIS A 148 -0.26 -9.38 -6.09
C HIS A 148 -1.66 -9.99 -6.13
N LEU A 149 -1.85 -11.32 -6.14
CA LEU A 149 -3.18 -11.97 -6.08
C LEU A 149 -3.86 -11.86 -4.72
N THR A 150 -3.10 -11.88 -3.62
CA THR A 150 -3.64 -11.84 -2.26
C THR A 150 -3.93 -10.41 -1.77
N ALA A 151 -3.19 -9.42 -2.29
CA ALA A 151 -3.50 -8.00 -2.11
C ALA A 151 -4.58 -7.47 -3.09
N ALA A 152 -4.84 -8.20 -4.20
CA ALA A 152 -5.76 -7.79 -5.27
C ALA A 152 -7.19 -8.35 -5.22
N MET A 153 -7.51 -9.43 -4.51
CA MET A 153 -8.82 -10.08 -4.64
C MET A 153 -9.44 -10.34 -3.27
N ILE A 154 -10.72 -10.02 -3.02
CA ILE A 154 -11.92 -10.40 -3.82
C ILE A 154 -12.94 -9.25 -4.03
N GLU A 155 -12.78 -8.08 -3.40
CA GLU A 155 -13.89 -7.12 -3.23
C GLU A 155 -13.59 -5.67 -3.64
N GLY A 156 -12.65 -5.48 -4.59
CA GLY A 156 -12.34 -4.15 -5.15
C GLY A 156 -11.36 -3.32 -4.32
N GLN A 157 -10.55 -3.97 -3.47
CA GLN A 157 -9.57 -3.33 -2.61
C GLN A 157 -8.16 -3.35 -3.21
N THR A 158 -7.44 -2.24 -3.04
CA THR A 158 -6.07 -2.02 -3.50
C THR A 158 -5.17 -1.76 -2.31
N VAL A 159 -4.38 -2.77 -1.93
CA VAL A 159 -3.35 -2.61 -0.89
C VAL A 159 -2.00 -2.41 -1.56
N LEU A 160 -1.46 -1.19 -1.48
CA LEU A 160 -0.11 -0.91 -1.97
C LEU A 160 0.90 -1.17 -0.86
N ILE A 161 1.88 -2.03 -1.14
CA ILE A 161 2.85 -2.47 -0.13
C ILE A 161 4.19 -1.77 -0.39
N LEU A 162 4.79 -1.22 0.66
CA LEU A 162 6.14 -0.68 0.68
C LEU A 162 6.99 -1.44 1.70
N THR A 163 8.24 -1.75 1.35
CA THR A 163 9.20 -2.43 2.23
C THR A 163 10.27 -1.50 2.79
N GLY A 164 11.09 -1.95 3.74
CA GLY A 164 12.25 -1.16 4.19
C GLY A 164 13.19 -0.78 3.04
N GLU A 165 13.45 -1.72 2.12
CA GLU A 165 14.28 -1.46 0.93
C GLU A 165 13.67 -0.40 0.02
N ASP A 166 12.34 -0.41 -0.14
CA ASP A 166 11.63 0.61 -0.91
C ASP A 166 11.79 2.01 -0.31
N LEU A 167 11.83 2.12 1.01
CA LEU A 167 11.96 3.40 1.73
C LEU A 167 13.35 4.02 1.58
N LEU A 168 14.41 3.21 1.45
CA LEU A 168 15.80 3.68 1.30
C LEU A 168 16.01 4.51 0.02
N ASP A 169 15.21 4.27 -1.01
CA ASP A 169 15.30 4.97 -2.29
C ASP A 169 14.53 6.30 -2.31
N ILE A 170 13.78 6.62 -1.26
CA ILE A 170 12.93 7.82 -1.19
C ILE A 170 13.76 9.03 -0.75
N GLY A 171 14.02 9.98 -1.66
CA GLY A 171 14.66 11.25 -1.35
C GLY A 171 13.70 12.45 -1.38
N SER A 172 12.44 12.22 -1.72
CA SER A 172 11.42 13.26 -1.85
C SER A 172 10.01 12.65 -1.82
N GLY A 173 8.98 13.48 -1.63
CA GLY A 173 7.61 13.02 -1.81
C GLY A 173 7.32 12.55 -3.25
N GLU A 174 8.05 13.05 -4.26
CA GLU A 174 7.85 12.68 -5.67
C GLU A 174 8.31 11.24 -5.90
N ASP A 175 9.40 10.85 -5.24
CA ASP A 175 9.88 9.47 -5.26
C ASP A 175 8.82 8.52 -4.68
N LEU A 176 8.18 8.90 -3.56
CA LEU A 176 7.08 8.12 -2.97
C LEU A 176 5.87 8.01 -3.93
N VAL A 177 5.44 9.13 -4.53
CA VAL A 177 4.32 9.13 -5.50
C VAL A 177 4.63 8.20 -6.67
N LYS A 178 5.82 8.33 -7.27
CA LYS A 178 6.27 7.48 -8.39
C LYS A 178 6.34 6.01 -7.98
N LEU A 179 6.82 5.71 -6.78
CA LEU A 179 6.91 4.35 -6.28
C LEU A 179 5.53 3.73 -6.11
N LEU A 180 4.58 4.43 -5.49
CA LEU A 180 3.21 3.95 -5.31
C LEU A 180 2.47 3.77 -6.65
N GLN A 181 2.68 4.66 -7.62
CA GLN A 181 2.17 4.49 -8.98
C GLN A 181 2.73 3.22 -9.64
N ARG A 182 4.05 2.96 -9.51
CA ARG A 182 4.66 1.72 -10.03
C ARG A 182 4.05 0.49 -9.37
N ARG A 183 3.89 0.50 -8.04
CA ARG A 183 3.28 -0.60 -7.28
C ARG A 183 1.85 -0.89 -7.74
N LEU A 184 1.05 0.15 -7.97
CA LEU A 184 -0.30 0.02 -8.54
C LEU A 184 -0.26 -0.63 -9.93
N MET A 185 0.62 -0.16 -10.82
CA MET A 185 0.75 -0.70 -12.17
C MET A 185 1.22 -2.15 -12.17
N ASP A 186 2.17 -2.51 -11.32
CA ASP A 186 2.70 -3.88 -11.22
C ASP A 186 1.64 -4.84 -10.65
N GLN A 187 0.80 -4.37 -9.74
CA GLN A 187 -0.36 -5.13 -9.25
C GLN A 187 -1.35 -5.41 -10.38
N VAL A 188 -1.73 -4.40 -11.18
CA VAL A 188 -2.64 -4.58 -12.32
C VAL A 188 -2.05 -5.56 -13.35
N LYS A 189 -0.77 -5.43 -13.70
CA LYS A 189 -0.09 -6.37 -14.61
C LYS A 189 -0.16 -7.80 -14.10
N SER A 190 0.06 -7.99 -12.81
CA SER A 190 0.05 -9.31 -12.17
C SER A 190 -1.35 -9.93 -12.14
N GLN A 191 -2.41 -9.14 -11.95
CA GLN A 191 -3.80 -9.60 -12.07
C GLN A 191 -4.11 -10.10 -13.49
N VAL A 192 -3.67 -9.38 -14.52
CA VAL A 192 -3.84 -9.78 -15.91
C VAL A 192 -3.14 -11.12 -16.18
N ALA A 193 -1.88 -11.26 -15.76
CA ALA A 193 -1.12 -12.50 -15.94
C ALA A 193 -1.78 -13.69 -15.24
N ALA A 194 -2.21 -13.53 -13.99
CA ALA A 194 -2.89 -14.57 -13.23
C ALA A 194 -4.22 -15.00 -13.87
N GLY A 195 -5.01 -14.04 -14.38
CA GLY A 195 -6.26 -14.32 -15.09
C GLY A 195 -6.06 -15.14 -16.37
N VAL A 196 -4.95 -14.92 -17.08
CA VAL A 196 -4.58 -15.70 -18.27
C VAL A 196 -4.23 -17.14 -17.90
N GLU A 197 -3.43 -17.33 -16.84
CA GLU A 197 -3.04 -18.67 -16.35
C GLU A 197 -4.27 -19.47 -15.88
N ALA A 198 -5.18 -18.86 -15.12
CA ALA A 198 -6.40 -19.52 -14.63
C ALA A 198 -7.30 -19.99 -15.80
N LYS A 199 -7.45 -19.18 -16.85
CA LYS A 199 -8.18 -19.54 -18.07
C LYS A 199 -7.51 -20.71 -18.80
N ALA A 200 -6.17 -20.72 -18.89
CA ALA A 200 -5.41 -21.80 -19.52
C ALA A 200 -5.56 -23.14 -18.76
N VAL A 201 -5.51 -23.11 -17.43
CA VAL A 201 -5.73 -24.30 -16.58
C VAL A 201 -7.15 -24.83 -16.73
N LYS A 202 -8.17 -23.96 -16.74
CA LYS A 202 -9.58 -24.35 -16.95
C LYS A 202 -9.77 -25.01 -18.32
N LYS A 203 -9.17 -24.47 -19.38
CA LYS A 203 -9.19 -25.05 -20.74
C LYS A 203 -8.55 -26.44 -20.79
N ARG A 204 -7.39 -26.63 -20.15
CA ARG A 204 -6.71 -27.94 -20.08
C ARG A 204 -7.53 -28.99 -19.32
N LYS A 205 -8.17 -28.62 -18.20
CA LYS A 205 -9.06 -29.52 -17.44
C LYS A 205 -10.31 -29.91 -18.24
N ALA A 206 -10.93 -28.95 -18.95
CA ALA A 206 -12.09 -29.21 -19.80
C ALA A 206 -11.77 -30.19 -20.94
N SER A 207 -10.62 -29.99 -21.62
CA SER A 207 -10.15 -30.89 -22.69
C SER A 207 -9.86 -32.31 -22.20
N ARG A 208 -9.29 -32.47 -21.00
CA ARG A 208 -9.04 -33.80 -20.40
C ARG A 208 -10.33 -34.54 -20.02
N ARG A 209 -11.36 -33.82 -19.57
CA ARG A 209 -12.68 -34.41 -19.28
C ARG A 209 -13.42 -34.85 -20.55
N ALA A 210 -13.33 -34.08 -21.63
CA ALA A 210 -13.93 -34.45 -22.92
C ALA A 210 -13.31 -35.76 -23.47
N LYS A 211 -11.98 -35.89 -23.41
CA LYS A 211 -11.28 -37.13 -23.85
C LYS A 211 -11.53 -38.37 -22.99
N ALA A 212 -11.96 -38.20 -21.74
CA ALA A 212 -12.27 -39.31 -20.83
C ALA A 212 -13.72 -39.83 -20.99
N GLY A 213 -14.60 -39.08 -21.65
CA GLY A 213 -15.99 -39.47 -21.90
C GLY A 213 -16.23 -40.18 -23.25
N GLU A 214 -15.25 -40.21 -24.14
CA GLU A 214 -15.32 -40.90 -25.45
C GLU A 214 -14.81 -42.36 -25.41
N GLY A 215 -14.44 -42.88 -24.24
CA GLY A 215 -13.85 -44.22 -24.08
C GLY A 215 -14.80 -45.32 -23.56
N ASP A 216 -16.09 -45.04 -23.45
CA ASP A 216 -17.08 -45.97 -22.87
C ASP A 216 -18.31 -46.10 -23.78
N SER A 217 -18.08 -46.44 -25.05
CA SER A 217 -19.11 -46.76 -26.05
C SER A 217 -18.64 -47.89 -26.96
#